data_AF-A0A2Z2KP94-F1
#
_entry.id   AF-A0A2Z2KP94-F1
#
_cell.length_a   1.000
_cell.length_b   1.000
_cell.length_c   1.000
_cell.angle_alpha   90.00
_cell.angle_beta   90.00
_cell.angle_gamma   90.00
#
_symmetry.space_group_name_H-M   'P 1'
#
loop_
_entity.id
_entity.type
_entity.pdbx_description
1 polymer ?
#
loop_
_entity_poly.entity_id
_entity_poly.type
_entity_poly.pdbx_seq_one_letter_code
_entity_poly.pdbx_strand_id
1 'polypeptide(L)'
;MLYVYGPMMPARILEEIVFWKNQEKEHTVVIKALIPQLEEPYVKLLNEWAAVFAATSQAAAQLLESAVAPVPPGSSHLIPETEQLIYIACTQSHEFIRQLYAMMESSPAVNAQPLSSVVLLHFIRESQYFLAMLESLSQAGQLSRAMRSDSELPQPAGDQPTAQKSSLQPASVSTAAAPSSSVREPGSVPIGGHTLPPLPYAYNALEPYIDEKTMRIHHDIHHKSYVDGLNKAELKLADARTSGDFDLVKHWERELAFHGAGHYLHTLFWTIMSPQGGGRPTGALLAEIGRSFGSFDAFKRQFSEAAEKVEGGGWAILVWSPRSRRLEILTAEKHQNLSQWDVIPLLALDVWEHAYYLKHQNKRGDYIKDWWKVVNWRQVSERYAAASKLAWQPY
;
A
#
# COMPACT_ATOMS: atom_id res chain seq x y z
N MET A 1 -11.91 -11.72 -3.64
CA MET A 1 -10.58 -12.29 -3.32
C MET A 1 -10.51 -12.78 -1.86
N LEU A 2 -11.58 -13.38 -1.32
CA LEU A 2 -11.71 -13.76 0.11
C LEU A 2 -11.69 -15.27 0.40
N TYR A 3 -11.58 -16.14 -0.61
CA TYR A 3 -11.88 -17.57 -0.48
C TYR A 3 -10.66 -18.50 -0.39
N VAL A 4 -9.56 -18.09 0.27
CA VAL A 4 -8.41 -18.98 0.52
C VAL A 4 -7.68 -18.60 1.82
N TYR A 5 -8.32 -18.71 3.01
CA TYR A 5 -7.63 -18.25 4.24
C TYR A 5 -7.66 -19.18 5.46
N GLY A 6 -8.35 -20.33 5.41
CA GLY A 6 -8.18 -21.40 6.40
C GLY A 6 -8.27 -20.96 7.88
N PRO A 7 -7.51 -21.55 8.82
CA PRO A 7 -7.65 -21.29 10.25
C PRO A 7 -7.24 -19.87 10.69
N MET A 8 -6.53 -19.10 9.85
CA MET A 8 -6.04 -17.76 10.17
C MET A 8 -6.99 -16.63 9.73
N MET A 9 -8.18 -16.98 9.24
CA MET A 9 -9.18 -16.02 8.77
C MET A 9 -9.54 -14.93 9.82
N PRO A 10 -9.73 -15.23 11.12
CA PRO A 10 -10.03 -14.20 12.11
C PRO A 10 -8.92 -13.13 12.25
N ALA A 11 -7.66 -13.55 12.31
CA ALA A 11 -6.52 -12.64 12.40
C ALA A 11 -6.45 -11.70 11.18
N ARG A 12 -6.70 -12.22 9.97
CA ARG A 12 -6.72 -11.40 8.75
C ARG A 12 -7.84 -10.37 8.73
N ILE A 13 -9.02 -10.75 9.19
CA ILE A 13 -10.13 -9.82 9.31
C ILE A 13 -9.78 -8.70 10.29
N LEU A 14 -9.16 -9.03 11.43
CA LEU A 14 -8.71 -8.03 12.39
C LEU A 14 -7.66 -7.09 11.80
N GLU A 15 -6.71 -7.60 10.98
CA GLU A 15 -5.76 -6.76 10.24
C GLU A 15 -6.46 -5.78 9.28
N GLU A 16 -7.49 -6.23 8.56
CA GLU A 16 -8.28 -5.37 7.68
C GLU A 16 -9.04 -4.31 8.47
N ILE A 17 -9.67 -4.68 9.61
CA ILE A 17 -10.33 -3.71 10.49
C ILE A 17 -9.33 -2.66 10.97
N VAL A 18 -8.15 -3.06 11.44
CA VAL A 18 -7.08 -2.13 11.87
C VAL A 18 -6.70 -1.17 10.74
N PHE A 19 -6.45 -1.68 9.53
CA PHE A 19 -6.08 -0.86 8.38
C PHE A 19 -7.16 0.16 8.04
N TRP A 20 -8.40 -0.31 7.83
CA TRP A 20 -9.50 0.53 7.36
C TRP A 20 -9.98 1.54 8.41
N LYS A 21 -9.98 1.18 9.70
CA LYS A 21 -10.30 2.16 10.75
C LYS A 21 -9.23 3.25 10.87
N ASN A 22 -7.95 2.94 10.64
CA ASN A 22 -6.92 3.98 10.58
C ASN A 22 -7.07 4.88 9.34
N GLN A 23 -7.39 4.31 8.18
CA GLN A 23 -7.69 5.07 6.97
C GLN A 23 -8.87 6.04 7.17
N GLU A 24 -9.99 5.57 7.73
CA GLU A 24 -11.14 6.44 8.03
C GLU A 24 -10.84 7.52 9.08
N LYS A 25 -10.02 7.19 10.08
CA LYS A 25 -9.50 8.19 11.02
C LYS A 25 -8.67 9.25 10.30
N GLU A 26 -7.81 8.88 9.36
CA GLU A 26 -7.05 9.83 8.55
C GLU A 26 -7.96 10.71 7.68
N HIS A 27 -9.03 10.16 7.12
CA HIS A 27 -10.04 10.94 6.39
C HIS A 27 -10.59 12.08 7.23
N THR A 28 -10.85 11.86 8.53
CA THR A 28 -11.31 12.95 9.43
C THR A 28 -10.32 14.11 9.52
N VAL A 29 -9.01 13.81 9.47
CA VAL A 29 -7.94 14.82 9.50
C VAL A 29 -7.88 15.54 8.16
N VAL A 30 -7.94 14.81 7.05
CA VAL A 30 -7.89 15.38 5.71
C VAL A 30 -9.08 16.29 5.45
N ILE A 31 -10.30 15.92 5.87
CA ILE A 31 -11.49 16.78 5.71
C ILE A 31 -11.29 18.12 6.42
N LYS A 32 -10.83 18.11 7.68
CA LYS A 32 -10.58 19.34 8.45
C LYS A 32 -9.47 20.21 7.83
N ALA A 33 -8.40 19.59 7.32
CA ALA A 33 -7.31 20.31 6.68
C ALA A 33 -7.72 20.89 5.32
N LEU A 34 -8.54 20.16 4.58
CA LEU A 34 -9.06 20.57 3.27
C LEU A 34 -10.02 21.75 3.41
N ILE A 35 -10.85 21.76 4.46
CA ILE A 35 -11.95 22.71 4.68
C ILE A 35 -11.69 23.48 5.97
N PRO A 36 -10.77 24.47 5.97
CA PRO A 36 -10.38 25.17 7.19
C PRO A 36 -11.51 26.01 7.82
N GLN A 37 -12.56 26.31 7.06
CA GLN A 37 -13.77 27.02 7.54
C GLN A 37 -14.94 26.08 7.84
N LEU A 38 -14.69 24.77 7.98
CA LEU A 38 -15.73 23.80 8.32
C LEU A 38 -16.43 24.19 9.62
N GLU A 39 -17.76 24.06 9.65
CA GLU A 39 -18.57 24.49 10.78
C GLU A 39 -18.22 23.69 12.04
N GLU A 40 -18.20 24.37 13.19
CA GLU A 40 -17.81 23.79 14.48
C GLU A 40 -18.51 22.45 14.82
N PRO A 41 -19.83 22.27 14.55
CA PRO A 41 -20.48 20.99 14.78
C PRO A 41 -19.85 19.83 13.98
N TYR A 42 -19.45 20.07 12.72
CA TYR A 42 -18.80 19.05 11.90
C TYR A 42 -17.35 18.81 12.30
N VAL A 43 -16.62 19.86 12.72
CA VAL A 43 -15.26 19.69 13.27
C VAL A 43 -15.30 18.81 14.53
N LYS A 44 -16.27 19.06 15.42
CA LYS A 44 -16.50 18.24 16.62
C LYS A 44 -16.85 16.79 16.24
N LEU A 45 -17.78 16.61 15.31
CA LEU A 45 -18.19 15.30 14.82
C LEU A 45 -17.00 14.48 14.26
N LEU A 46 -16.14 15.12 13.46
CA LEU A 46 -14.95 14.48 12.91
C LEU A 46 -13.92 14.11 13.99
N ASN A 47 -13.79 14.91 15.05
CA ASN A 47 -12.95 14.57 16.20
C ASN A 47 -13.51 13.37 16.98
N GLU A 48 -14.83 13.30 17.15
CA GLU A 48 -15.51 12.18 17.79
C GLU A 48 -15.31 10.89 16.97
N TRP A 49 -15.47 10.94 15.65
CA TRP A 49 -15.14 9.82 14.77
C TRP A 49 -13.69 9.37 14.84
N ALA A 50 -12.76 10.32 14.85
CA ALA A 50 -11.34 9.99 14.98
C ALA A 50 -11.06 9.16 16.25
N ALA A 51 -11.74 9.47 17.35
CA ALA A 51 -11.65 8.71 18.60
C ALA A 51 -12.32 7.33 18.49
N VAL A 52 -13.52 7.25 17.91
CA VAL A 52 -14.26 5.99 17.68
C VAL A 52 -13.45 5.02 16.82
N PHE A 53 -12.90 5.50 15.71
CA PHE A 53 -12.06 4.71 14.82
C PHE A 53 -10.75 4.28 15.48
N ALA A 54 -10.11 5.18 16.24
CA ALA A 54 -8.90 4.83 17.00
C ALA A 54 -9.19 3.72 18.03
N ALA A 55 -10.29 3.81 18.77
CA ALA A 55 -10.67 2.81 19.75
C ALA A 55 -10.96 1.44 19.10
N THR A 56 -11.65 1.44 17.96
CA THR A 56 -11.97 0.21 17.22
C THR A 56 -10.73 -0.42 16.61
N SER A 57 -9.84 0.39 16.03
CA SER A 57 -8.54 -0.08 15.57
C SER A 57 -7.72 -0.66 16.72
N GLN A 58 -7.73 -0.03 17.90
CA GLN A 58 -7.00 -0.51 19.06
C GLN A 58 -7.55 -1.84 19.58
N ALA A 59 -8.88 -1.96 19.68
CA ALA A 59 -9.54 -3.21 20.10
C ALA A 59 -9.23 -4.35 19.12
N ALA A 60 -9.28 -4.08 17.81
CA ALA A 60 -8.93 -5.06 16.79
C ALA A 60 -7.44 -5.46 16.86
N ALA A 61 -6.54 -4.51 17.13
CA ALA A 61 -5.12 -4.81 17.32
C ALA A 61 -4.86 -5.67 18.57
N GLN A 62 -5.53 -5.39 19.69
CA GLN A 62 -5.43 -6.19 20.92
C GLN A 62 -5.98 -7.61 20.75
N LEU A 63 -7.11 -7.74 20.05
CA LEU A 63 -7.65 -9.05 19.73
C LEU A 63 -6.76 -9.81 18.75
N LEU A 64 -6.13 -9.10 17.80
CA LEU A 64 -5.16 -9.67 16.88
C LEU A 64 -3.94 -10.21 17.62
N GLU A 65 -3.41 -9.49 18.61
CA GLU A 65 -2.33 -9.99 19.49
C GLU A 65 -2.77 -11.28 20.21
N SER A 66 -4.00 -11.30 20.74
CA SER A 66 -4.56 -12.47 21.43
C SER A 66 -4.84 -13.65 20.50
N ALA A 67 -5.15 -13.39 19.22
CA ALA A 67 -5.41 -14.39 18.19
C ALA A 67 -4.16 -15.17 17.79
N VAL A 68 -2.99 -14.59 18.03
CA VAL A 68 -1.69 -15.11 17.58
C VAL A 68 -0.89 -15.73 18.74
N ALA A 69 -1.26 -15.44 20.00
CA ALA A 69 -0.67 -16.05 21.19
C ALA A 69 -1.07 -17.53 21.38
N PRO A 70 -0.26 -18.37 22.05
CA PRO A 70 -0.62 -19.76 22.37
C PRO A 70 -1.83 -19.84 23.30
N VAL A 71 -2.99 -20.25 22.77
CA VAL A 71 -4.25 -20.32 23.52
C VAL A 71 -4.31 -21.60 24.36
N PRO A 72 -4.61 -21.53 25.68
CA PRO A 72 -4.90 -22.71 26.48
C PRO A 72 -6.10 -23.50 25.91
N PRO A 73 -6.13 -24.85 26.00
CA PRO A 73 -7.26 -25.62 25.51
C PRO A 73 -8.56 -25.20 26.25
N GLY A 74 -9.51 -24.61 25.54
CA GLY A 74 -10.84 -24.28 26.06
C GLY A 74 -11.27 -22.80 26.05
N SER A 75 -10.41 -21.85 25.66
CA SER A 75 -10.73 -20.40 25.65
C SER A 75 -10.86 -19.82 24.25
N SER A 76 -11.87 -20.21 23.48
CA SER A 76 -12.10 -19.69 22.12
C SER A 76 -13.16 -18.57 22.09
N HIS A 77 -12.84 -17.40 22.66
CA HIS A 77 -13.63 -16.18 22.47
C HIS A 77 -13.28 -15.42 21.18
N LEU A 78 -12.19 -15.81 20.52
CA LEU A 78 -11.65 -15.12 19.33
C LEU A 78 -12.68 -14.97 18.20
N ILE A 79 -13.40 -16.03 17.84
CA ILE A 79 -14.35 -15.99 16.72
C ILE A 79 -15.54 -15.07 17.06
N PRO A 80 -16.26 -15.26 18.19
CA PRO A 80 -17.33 -14.33 18.59
C PRO A 80 -16.89 -12.87 18.70
N GLU A 81 -15.71 -12.60 19.27
CA GLU A 81 -15.19 -11.23 19.42
C GLU A 81 -14.77 -10.63 18.07
N THR A 82 -14.22 -11.45 17.16
CA THR A 82 -13.94 -11.01 15.79
C THR A 82 -15.23 -10.68 15.05
N GLU A 83 -16.25 -11.52 15.11
CA GLU A 83 -17.57 -11.25 14.50
C GLU A 83 -18.19 -9.96 15.07
N GLN A 84 -18.05 -9.74 16.38
CA GLN A 84 -18.51 -8.50 17.02
C GLN A 84 -17.75 -7.27 16.49
N LEU A 85 -16.43 -7.36 16.33
CA LEU A 85 -15.64 -6.27 15.76
C LEU A 85 -15.95 -6.01 14.29
N ILE A 86 -16.23 -7.03 13.49
CA ILE A 86 -16.72 -6.86 12.11
C ILE A 86 -18.02 -6.06 12.13
N TYR A 87 -18.99 -6.49 12.94
CA TYR A 87 -20.28 -5.82 13.05
C TYR A 87 -20.13 -4.35 13.45
N ILE A 88 -19.33 -4.07 14.48
CA ILE A 88 -19.05 -2.71 14.96
C ILE A 88 -18.39 -1.88 13.85
N ALA A 89 -17.32 -2.40 13.23
CA ALA A 89 -16.56 -1.67 12.22
C ALA A 89 -17.41 -1.37 10.97
N CYS A 90 -18.25 -2.31 10.53
CA CYS A 90 -19.18 -2.10 9.42
C CYS A 90 -20.27 -1.07 9.78
N THR A 91 -20.82 -1.13 10.99
CA THR A 91 -21.83 -0.16 11.45
C THR A 91 -21.25 1.25 11.50
N GLN A 92 -20.02 1.39 11.99
CA GLN A 92 -19.30 2.67 12.02
C GLN A 92 -19.06 3.22 10.61
N SER A 93 -18.59 2.40 9.67
CA SER A 93 -18.39 2.84 8.27
C SER A 93 -19.70 3.29 7.61
N HIS A 94 -20.81 2.55 7.81
CA HIS A 94 -22.12 2.96 7.31
C HIS A 94 -22.55 4.33 7.84
N GLU A 95 -22.44 4.51 9.17
CA GLU A 95 -22.88 5.75 9.80
C GLU A 95 -21.95 6.93 9.43
N PHE A 96 -20.63 6.68 9.32
CA PHE A 96 -19.69 7.67 8.84
C PHE A 96 -20.02 8.10 7.41
N ILE A 97 -20.23 7.16 6.48
CA ILE A 97 -20.68 7.44 5.10
C ILE A 97 -21.96 8.29 5.11
N ARG A 98 -22.96 7.91 5.91
CA ARG A 98 -24.23 8.65 6.01
C ARG A 98 -23.99 10.11 6.44
N GLN A 99 -23.08 10.32 7.39
CA GLN A 99 -22.75 11.65 7.87
C GLN A 99 -21.89 12.46 6.90
N LEU A 100 -21.02 11.82 6.12
CA LEU A 100 -20.31 12.49 5.03
C LEU A 100 -21.29 12.98 3.96
N TYR A 101 -22.29 12.17 3.59
CA TYR A 101 -23.37 12.63 2.70
C TYR A 101 -24.16 13.79 3.29
N ALA A 102 -24.57 13.70 4.57
CA ALA A 102 -25.29 14.79 5.23
C ALA A 102 -24.46 16.09 5.29
N MET A 103 -23.15 15.97 5.50
CA MET A 103 -22.22 17.10 5.46
C MET A 103 -22.14 17.72 4.06
N MET A 104 -22.07 16.90 3.01
CA MET A 104 -22.11 17.38 1.62
C MET A 104 -23.41 18.11 1.29
N GLU A 105 -24.54 17.62 1.78
CA GLU A 105 -25.85 18.24 1.53
C GLU A 105 -26.03 19.56 2.30
N SER A 106 -25.55 19.63 3.54
CA SER A 106 -25.97 20.65 4.49
C SER A 106 -24.89 21.66 4.90
N SER A 107 -23.61 21.42 4.62
CA SER A 107 -22.52 22.35 5.00
C SER A 107 -22.29 23.41 3.91
N PRO A 108 -22.57 24.71 4.18
CA PRO A 108 -22.08 25.80 3.35
C PRO A 108 -20.57 25.74 3.10
N ALA A 109 -19.76 25.39 4.11
CA ALA A 109 -18.30 25.36 3.97
C ALA A 109 -17.82 24.27 3.00
N VAL A 110 -18.45 23.10 3.02
CA VAL A 110 -18.21 22.04 2.03
C VAL A 110 -18.62 22.52 0.65
N ASN A 111 -19.81 23.09 0.51
CA ASN A 111 -20.36 23.53 -0.78
C ASN A 111 -19.63 24.73 -1.39
N ALA A 112 -19.00 25.57 -0.56
CA ALA A 112 -18.20 26.71 -1.01
C ALA A 112 -16.85 26.30 -1.61
N GLN A 113 -16.37 25.09 -1.35
CA GLN A 113 -15.10 24.59 -1.86
C GLN A 113 -15.32 23.46 -2.88
N PRO A 114 -15.07 23.71 -4.19
CA PRO A 114 -15.36 22.75 -5.26
C PRO A 114 -14.72 21.36 -5.08
N LEU A 115 -13.60 21.26 -4.36
CA LEU A 115 -12.88 20.00 -4.14
C LEU A 115 -13.42 19.20 -2.95
N SER A 116 -14.15 19.82 -2.04
CA SER A 116 -14.62 19.18 -0.80
C SER A 116 -15.58 18.03 -1.06
N SER A 117 -16.62 18.28 -1.85
CA SER A 117 -17.60 17.26 -2.25
C SER A 117 -16.95 16.07 -2.94
N VAL A 118 -15.89 16.33 -3.70
CA VAL A 118 -15.24 15.29 -4.48
C VAL A 118 -14.37 14.42 -3.57
N VAL A 119 -13.54 15.02 -2.73
CA VAL A 119 -12.74 14.31 -1.72
C VAL A 119 -13.64 13.51 -0.77
N LEU A 120 -14.76 14.07 -0.31
CA LEU A 120 -15.74 13.36 0.51
C LEU A 120 -16.32 12.13 -0.21
N LEU A 121 -16.65 12.23 -1.50
CA LEU A 121 -17.10 11.08 -2.29
C LEU A 121 -16.02 10.01 -2.46
N HIS A 122 -14.74 10.37 -2.52
CA HIS A 122 -13.64 9.40 -2.55
C HIS A 122 -13.57 8.64 -1.21
N PHE A 123 -13.60 9.34 -0.08
CA PHE A 123 -13.62 8.70 1.24
C PHE A 123 -14.83 7.79 1.42
N ILE A 124 -16.00 8.18 0.91
CA ILE A 124 -17.18 7.33 0.88
C ILE A 124 -16.93 6.04 0.08
N ARG A 125 -16.31 6.12 -1.11
CA ARG A 125 -16.00 4.92 -1.92
C ARG A 125 -15.01 4.00 -1.23
N GLU A 126 -13.99 4.55 -0.59
CA GLU A 126 -13.03 3.77 0.18
C GLU A 126 -13.70 3.02 1.35
N SER A 127 -14.56 3.68 2.11
CA SER A 127 -15.38 3.03 3.15
C SER A 127 -16.36 2.00 2.57
N GLN A 128 -16.94 2.25 1.39
CA GLN A 128 -17.80 1.27 0.70
C GLN A 128 -17.03 0.04 0.23
N TYR A 129 -15.78 0.19 -0.20
CA TYR A 129 -14.91 -0.94 -0.53
C TYR A 129 -14.67 -1.83 0.69
N PHE A 130 -14.35 -1.21 1.83
CA PHE A 130 -14.24 -1.92 3.11
C PHE A 130 -15.53 -2.69 3.46
N LEU A 131 -16.69 -2.04 3.32
CA LEU A 131 -17.98 -2.69 3.56
C LEU A 131 -18.20 -3.89 2.63
N ALA A 132 -17.98 -3.72 1.32
CA ALA A 132 -18.12 -4.80 0.35
C ALA A 132 -17.23 -6.02 0.67
N MET A 133 -16.10 -5.80 1.34
CA MET A 133 -15.20 -6.85 1.79
C MET A 133 -15.73 -7.61 3.01
N LEU A 134 -16.18 -6.92 4.06
CA LEU A 134 -16.47 -7.57 5.36
C LEU A 134 -17.96 -7.72 5.70
N GLU A 135 -18.86 -7.05 5.00
CA GLU A 135 -20.28 -7.00 5.37
C GLU A 135 -20.95 -8.38 5.36
N SER A 136 -20.57 -9.26 4.42
CA SER A 136 -21.07 -10.64 4.37
C SER A 136 -20.71 -11.47 5.63
N LEU A 137 -19.68 -11.05 6.36
CA LEU A 137 -19.19 -11.70 7.58
C LEU A 137 -19.70 -11.02 8.87
N SER A 138 -20.48 -9.94 8.75
CA SER A 138 -20.93 -9.14 9.89
C SER A 138 -22.05 -9.78 10.73
N GLN A 139 -22.66 -10.86 10.25
CA GLN A 139 -23.69 -11.59 10.98
C GLN A 139 -23.08 -12.71 11.83
N ALA A 140 -23.64 -12.93 13.01
CA ALA A 140 -23.21 -13.98 13.93
C ALA A 140 -23.17 -15.36 13.25
N GLY A 141 -22.05 -16.06 13.43
CA GLY A 141 -21.79 -17.39 12.88
C GLY A 141 -21.44 -17.42 11.39
N GLN A 142 -21.33 -16.29 10.68
CA GLN A 142 -20.89 -16.28 9.28
C GLN A 142 -19.40 -16.51 9.14
N LEU A 143 -18.58 -15.98 10.05
CA LEU A 143 -17.14 -16.24 10.05
C LEU A 143 -16.89 -17.73 10.31
N SER A 144 -17.61 -18.30 11.28
CA SER A 144 -17.56 -19.73 11.56
C SER A 144 -17.96 -20.60 10.35
N ARG A 145 -18.95 -20.17 9.55
CA ARG A 145 -19.38 -20.87 8.33
C ARG A 145 -18.35 -20.77 7.21
N ALA A 146 -17.81 -19.57 6.97
CA ALA A 146 -16.78 -19.32 5.97
C ALA A 146 -15.52 -20.17 6.24
N MET A 147 -15.13 -20.32 7.51
CA MET A 147 -14.02 -21.18 7.91
C MET A 147 -14.27 -22.68 7.70
N ARG A 148 -15.53 -23.13 7.69
CA ARG A 148 -15.91 -24.54 7.45
C ARG A 148 -16.00 -24.89 5.97
N SER A 149 -16.48 -23.98 5.12
CA SER A 149 -16.56 -24.21 3.67
C SER A 149 -15.20 -24.42 3.01
N ASP A 150 -14.13 -23.81 3.55
CA ASP A 150 -12.74 -24.02 3.08
C ASP A 150 -12.19 -25.41 3.44
N SER A 151 -12.81 -26.13 4.40
CA SER A 151 -12.35 -27.44 4.87
C SER A 151 -12.94 -28.64 4.11
N GLU A 152 -13.90 -28.42 3.21
CA GLU A 152 -14.61 -29.46 2.45
C GLU A 152 -14.07 -29.68 1.02
N LEU A 153 -12.89 -29.14 0.67
CA LEU A 153 -12.22 -29.48 -0.58
C LEU A 153 -11.69 -30.94 -0.53
N PRO A 154 -11.90 -31.77 -1.57
CA PRO A 154 -11.45 -33.17 -1.55
C PRO A 154 -9.93 -33.27 -1.43
N GLN A 155 -9.47 -33.96 -0.38
CA GLN A 155 -8.07 -34.39 -0.26
C GLN A 155 -7.74 -35.34 -1.44
N PRO A 156 -6.64 -35.15 -2.19
CA PRO A 156 -6.19 -36.15 -3.14
C PRO A 156 -5.83 -37.44 -2.39
N ALA A 157 -6.25 -38.58 -2.96
CA ALA A 157 -6.06 -39.91 -2.41
C ALA A 157 -4.61 -40.19 -2.05
N GLY A 158 -4.40 -40.79 -0.87
CA GLY A 158 -3.12 -40.95 -0.23
C GLY A 158 -2.14 -41.87 -0.96
N ASP A 159 -0.87 -41.48 -0.89
CA ASP A 159 0.27 -42.38 -0.93
C ASP A 159 1.00 -42.30 0.41
N GLN A 160 1.06 -43.43 1.12
CA GLN A 160 1.88 -43.58 2.32
C GLN A 160 3.36 -43.71 1.93
N PRO A 161 4.28 -42.94 2.55
CA PRO A 161 5.69 -43.29 2.51
C PRO A 161 6.04 -44.14 3.73
N THR A 162 6.49 -45.36 3.44
CA THR A 162 7.10 -46.31 4.36
C THR A 162 8.28 -45.70 5.13
N ALA A 163 8.27 -45.90 6.45
CA ALA A 163 9.35 -45.50 7.35
C ALA A 163 10.65 -46.27 7.08
N GLN A 164 11.74 -45.56 6.80
CA GLN A 164 13.11 -46.05 7.01
C GLN A 164 13.79 -45.17 8.05
N LYS A 165 14.13 -45.80 9.19
CA LYS A 165 14.90 -45.23 10.28
C LYS A 165 16.35 -45.03 9.82
N SER A 166 16.82 -43.79 9.79
CA SER A 166 18.23 -43.46 9.82
C SER A 166 18.56 -42.79 11.15
N SER A 167 19.48 -43.43 11.88
CA SER A 167 20.05 -42.98 13.15
C SER A 167 21.16 -41.96 12.89
N LEU A 168 21.01 -40.74 13.37
CA LEU A 168 22.12 -39.80 13.54
C LEU A 168 22.05 -39.17 14.94
N GLN A 169 23.17 -39.32 15.66
CA GLN A 169 23.40 -38.85 17.02
C GLN A 169 23.51 -37.31 17.08
N PRO A 170 23.24 -36.70 18.25
CA PRO A 170 23.27 -35.25 18.41
C PRO A 170 24.72 -34.73 18.50
N ALA A 171 25.07 -33.78 17.62
CA ALA A 171 26.29 -33.00 17.76
C ALA A 171 26.10 -31.89 18.81
N SER A 172 27.13 -31.72 19.63
CA SER A 172 27.29 -30.82 20.76
C SER A 172 26.95 -29.35 20.46
N VAL A 173 26.19 -28.75 21.37
CA VAL A 173 25.91 -27.31 21.46
C VAL A 173 27.21 -26.55 21.72
N SER A 174 27.64 -25.72 20.76
CA SER A 174 28.68 -24.71 20.97
C SER A 174 28.02 -23.38 21.35
N THR A 175 28.50 -22.81 22.44
CA THR A 175 28.07 -21.59 23.10
C THR A 175 28.04 -20.35 22.20
N ALA A 176 27.07 -19.49 22.48
CA ALA A 176 26.77 -18.22 21.83
C ALA A 176 27.99 -17.31 21.60
N ALA A 177 28.11 -16.81 20.37
CA ALA A 177 28.87 -15.60 20.06
C ALA A 177 27.89 -14.45 19.82
N ALA A 178 28.10 -13.34 20.52
CA ALA A 178 27.34 -12.10 20.35
C ALA A 178 27.40 -11.61 18.90
N PRO A 179 26.35 -10.95 18.36
CA PRO A 179 26.39 -10.42 17.01
C PRO A 179 27.40 -9.27 16.94
N SER A 180 28.48 -9.50 16.22
CA SER A 180 29.45 -8.47 15.84
C SER A 180 28.74 -7.35 15.09
N SER A 181 28.90 -6.10 15.53
CA SER A 181 28.50 -4.91 14.80
C SER A 181 29.19 -4.88 13.43
N SER A 182 28.52 -5.38 12.39
CA SER A 182 29.01 -5.28 11.02
C SER A 182 29.05 -3.79 10.64
N VAL A 183 30.26 -3.27 10.43
CA VAL A 183 30.48 -1.94 9.85
C VAL A 183 29.74 -1.92 8.51
N ARG A 184 28.65 -1.15 8.41
CA ARG A 184 27.93 -1.00 7.14
C ARG A 184 28.76 -0.13 6.19
N GLU A 185 28.71 -0.44 4.90
CA GLU A 185 29.34 0.37 3.85
C GLU A 185 28.93 1.86 3.94
N PRO A 186 29.84 2.80 3.64
CA PRO A 186 29.51 4.23 3.58
C PRO A 186 28.33 4.47 2.63
N GLY A 187 27.24 5.04 3.16
CA GLY A 187 26.04 5.36 2.37
C GLY A 187 24.86 4.38 2.51
N SER A 188 24.96 3.34 3.34
CA SER A 188 23.77 2.53 3.68
C SER A 188 22.84 3.29 4.64
N VAL A 189 21.53 3.10 4.48
CA VAL A 189 20.53 3.63 5.43
C VAL A 189 20.50 2.74 6.68
N PRO A 190 20.63 3.26 7.91
CA PRO A 190 20.49 2.48 9.13
C PRO A 190 19.06 1.95 9.30
N ILE A 191 18.86 0.87 10.07
CA ILE A 191 17.51 0.38 10.42
C ILE A 191 16.73 1.53 11.08
N GLY A 192 15.54 1.82 10.57
CA GLY A 192 14.73 2.93 11.08
C GLY A 192 15.25 4.33 10.71
N GLY A 193 16.21 4.41 9.77
CA GLY A 193 16.93 5.63 9.41
C GLY A 193 16.54 6.25 8.08
N HIS A 194 15.44 5.82 7.46
CA HIS A 194 14.95 6.41 6.21
C HIS A 194 14.45 7.83 6.44
N THR A 195 14.61 8.69 5.44
CA THR A 195 14.20 10.10 5.50
C THR A 195 13.40 10.47 4.26
N LEU A 196 12.42 11.38 4.43
CA LEU A 196 11.69 11.97 3.31
C LEU A 196 12.66 12.80 2.44
N PRO A 197 12.94 12.41 1.18
CA PRO A 197 13.83 13.18 0.32
C PRO A 197 13.15 14.51 -0.06
N PRO A 198 13.88 15.62 -0.19
CA PRO A 198 13.29 16.86 -0.70
C PRO A 198 12.87 16.71 -2.17
N LEU A 199 11.83 17.44 -2.58
CA LEU A 199 11.49 17.53 -4.00
C LEU A 199 12.64 18.19 -4.80
N PRO A 200 12.94 17.71 -6.03
CA PRO A 200 13.97 18.30 -6.88
C PRO A 200 13.54 19.61 -7.56
N TYR A 201 12.31 20.07 -7.28
CA TYR A 201 11.71 21.29 -7.81
C TYR A 201 10.67 21.84 -6.82
N ALA A 202 10.23 23.10 -7.00
CA ALA A 202 9.18 23.70 -6.17
C ALA A 202 7.83 22.98 -6.36
N TYR A 203 6.97 22.98 -5.33
CA TYR A 203 5.67 22.26 -5.37
C TYR A 203 4.76 22.67 -6.54
N ASN A 204 4.82 23.92 -7.00
CA ASN A 204 4.03 24.42 -8.13
C ASN A 204 4.74 24.29 -9.49
N ALA A 205 5.94 23.69 -9.54
CA ALA A 205 6.75 23.66 -10.76
C ALA A 205 6.14 22.82 -11.88
N LEU A 206 5.22 21.89 -11.57
CA LEU A 206 4.58 21.02 -12.55
C LEU A 206 3.23 21.54 -13.06
N GLU A 207 2.82 22.74 -12.65
CA GLU A 207 1.65 23.42 -13.22
C GLU A 207 1.89 23.72 -14.73
N PRO A 208 0.85 23.68 -15.58
CA PRO A 208 -0.55 23.49 -15.24
C PRO A 208 -0.98 22.01 -15.18
N TYR A 209 -0.04 21.05 -15.15
CA TYR A 209 -0.32 19.64 -15.37
C TYR A 209 -0.60 18.88 -14.07
N ILE A 210 0.18 19.15 -13.02
CA ILE A 210 -0.06 18.63 -11.65
C ILE A 210 -0.05 19.83 -10.73
N ASP A 211 -1.12 20.01 -9.95
CA ASP A 211 -1.29 21.21 -9.13
C ASP A 211 -0.45 21.19 -7.85
N GLU A 212 -0.14 22.39 -7.35
CA GLU A 212 0.67 22.57 -6.14
C GLU A 212 0.06 21.88 -4.91
N LYS A 213 -1.27 21.90 -4.78
CA LYS A 213 -1.96 21.35 -3.61
C LYS A 213 -1.81 19.83 -3.57
N THR A 214 -2.00 19.16 -4.71
CA THR A 214 -1.69 17.73 -4.87
C THR A 214 -0.24 17.45 -4.51
N MET A 215 0.73 18.18 -5.09
CA MET A 215 2.15 17.95 -4.82
C MET A 215 2.52 18.08 -3.33
N ARG A 216 1.95 19.05 -2.61
CA ARG A 216 2.19 19.23 -1.17
C ARG A 216 1.65 18.07 -0.36
N ILE A 217 0.40 17.68 -0.58
CA ILE A 217 -0.24 16.59 0.18
C ILE A 217 0.44 15.25 -0.14
N HIS A 218 0.73 15.01 -1.42
CA HIS A 218 1.35 13.77 -1.89
C HIS A 218 2.77 13.58 -1.34
N HIS A 219 3.56 14.65 -1.22
CA HIS A 219 4.90 14.60 -0.65
C HIS A 219 4.92 14.68 0.89
N ASP A 220 4.30 15.70 1.48
CA ASP A 220 4.45 16.02 2.91
C ASP A 220 3.60 15.12 3.82
N ILE A 221 2.55 14.51 3.28
CA ILE A 221 1.63 13.63 4.02
C ILE A 221 1.79 12.18 3.58
N HIS A 222 1.48 11.86 2.31
CA HIS A 222 1.48 10.46 1.87
C HIS A 222 2.89 9.87 1.80
N HIS A 223 3.84 10.52 1.14
CA HIS A 223 5.22 10.00 1.10
C HIS A 223 5.84 9.95 2.50
N LYS A 224 5.58 10.96 3.34
CA LYS A 224 6.04 10.98 4.73
C LYS A 224 5.53 9.79 5.53
N SER A 225 4.25 9.41 5.39
CA SER A 225 3.70 8.27 6.13
C SER A 225 4.35 6.94 5.73
N TYR A 226 4.74 6.78 4.46
CA TYR A 226 5.51 5.61 4.02
C TYR A 226 6.91 5.58 4.64
N VAL A 227 7.60 6.72 4.75
CA VAL A 227 8.91 6.78 5.43
C VAL A 227 8.78 6.39 6.91
N ASP A 228 7.81 6.99 7.61
CA ASP A 228 7.60 6.75 9.04
C ASP A 228 7.20 5.28 9.30
N GLY A 229 6.32 4.72 8.46
CA GLY A 229 5.87 3.33 8.54
C GLY A 229 6.98 2.32 8.24
N LEU A 230 7.83 2.60 7.24
CA LEU A 230 9.00 1.77 6.91
C LEU A 230 9.96 1.73 8.10
N ASN A 231 10.29 2.90 8.66
CA ASN A 231 11.17 3.00 9.81
C ASN A 231 10.63 2.20 11.01
N LYS A 232 9.32 2.30 11.28
CA LYS A 232 8.67 1.56 12.35
C LYS A 232 8.74 0.05 12.12
N ALA A 233 8.46 -0.43 10.90
CA ALA A 233 8.51 -1.85 10.58
C ALA A 233 9.93 -2.43 10.75
N GLU A 234 10.96 -1.73 10.25
CA GLU A 234 12.34 -2.16 10.39
C GLU A 234 12.80 -2.25 11.86
N LEU A 235 12.42 -1.27 12.69
CA LEU A 235 12.72 -1.27 14.12
C LEU A 235 12.01 -2.43 14.84
N LYS A 236 10.73 -2.67 14.53
CA LYS A 236 9.97 -3.78 15.13
C LYS A 236 10.52 -5.15 14.74
N LEU A 237 10.98 -5.31 13.51
CA LEU A 237 11.67 -6.53 13.08
C LEU A 237 13.05 -6.68 13.75
N ALA A 238 13.75 -5.57 14.05
CA ALA A 238 15.00 -5.62 14.80
C ALA A 238 14.79 -6.01 16.26
N ASP A 239 13.74 -5.47 16.90
CA ASP A 239 13.33 -5.86 18.25
C ASP A 239 12.99 -7.35 18.29
N ALA A 240 12.17 -7.85 17.35
CA ALA A 240 11.80 -9.26 17.23
C ALA A 240 13.03 -10.19 17.13
N ARG A 241 14.04 -9.82 16.32
CA ARG A 241 15.29 -10.58 16.23
C ARG A 241 16.10 -10.57 17.54
N THR A 242 16.00 -9.50 18.31
CA THR A 242 16.74 -9.34 19.57
C THR A 242 16.06 -10.10 20.72
N SER A 243 14.73 -10.02 20.79
CA SER A 243 13.93 -10.70 21.81
C SER A 243 13.71 -12.19 21.52
N GLY A 244 13.76 -12.59 20.25
CA GLY A 244 13.35 -13.92 19.79
C GLY A 244 11.84 -14.10 19.65
N ASP A 245 11.06 -13.03 19.83
CA ASP A 245 9.61 -13.02 19.67
C ASP A 245 9.24 -12.65 18.24
N PHE A 246 8.67 -13.62 17.50
CA PHE A 246 8.29 -13.48 16.11
C PHE A 246 6.77 -13.56 15.89
N ASP A 247 5.96 -13.42 16.93
CA ASP A 247 4.51 -13.61 16.82
C ASP A 247 3.89 -12.66 15.76
N LEU A 248 4.35 -11.40 15.72
CA LEU A 248 3.91 -10.42 14.73
C LEU A 248 4.79 -10.32 13.47
N VAL A 249 5.70 -11.27 13.23
CA VAL A 249 6.66 -11.18 12.10
C VAL A 249 5.93 -11.03 10.76
N LYS A 250 4.83 -11.76 10.57
CA LYS A 250 4.02 -11.68 9.35
C LYS A 250 3.38 -10.30 9.13
N HIS A 251 2.95 -9.64 10.20
CA HIS A 251 2.42 -8.28 10.14
C HIS A 251 3.55 -7.31 9.77
N TRP A 252 4.66 -7.35 10.49
CA TRP A 252 5.76 -6.40 10.27
C TRP A 252 6.44 -6.57 8.91
N GLU A 253 6.54 -7.79 8.38
CA GLU A 253 7.05 -8.02 7.01
C GLU A 253 6.07 -7.47 5.94
N ARG A 254 4.76 -7.50 6.20
CA ARG A 254 3.76 -6.86 5.33
C ARG A 254 3.89 -5.34 5.37
N GLU A 255 4.02 -4.75 6.55
CA GLU A 255 4.23 -3.30 6.72
C GLU A 255 5.54 -2.86 6.07
N LEU A 256 6.61 -3.65 6.24
CA LEU A 256 7.90 -3.44 5.57
C LEU A 256 7.72 -3.40 4.06
N ALA A 257 7.00 -4.34 3.47
CA ALA A 257 6.76 -4.39 2.03
C ALA A 257 5.89 -3.20 1.54
N PHE A 258 4.78 -2.90 2.22
CA PHE A 258 3.85 -1.83 1.83
C PHE A 258 4.51 -0.46 1.94
N HIS A 259 5.06 -0.11 3.11
CA HIS A 259 5.70 1.18 3.33
C HIS A 259 7.04 1.30 2.59
N GLY A 260 7.80 0.21 2.48
CA GLY A 260 9.04 0.16 1.71
C GLY A 260 8.82 0.44 0.23
N ALA A 261 7.89 -0.29 -0.40
CA ALA A 261 7.54 -0.04 -1.79
C ALA A 261 6.94 1.36 -1.99
N GLY A 262 6.10 1.82 -1.06
CA GLY A 262 5.54 3.17 -1.08
C GLY A 262 6.63 4.25 -1.07
N HIS A 263 7.59 4.16 -0.14
CA HIS A 263 8.72 5.10 -0.06
C HIS A 263 9.58 5.08 -1.32
N TYR A 264 9.95 3.90 -1.82
CA TYR A 264 10.86 3.79 -2.97
C TYR A 264 10.22 4.22 -4.29
N LEU A 265 8.94 3.88 -4.51
CA LEU A 265 8.21 4.31 -5.70
C LEU A 265 7.98 5.82 -5.71
N HIS A 266 7.61 6.44 -4.59
CA HIS A 266 7.47 7.90 -4.52
C HIS A 266 8.82 8.62 -4.68
N THR A 267 9.89 8.09 -4.06
CA THR A 267 11.25 8.62 -4.26
C THR A 267 11.65 8.61 -5.74
N LEU A 268 11.30 7.54 -6.48
CA LEU A 268 11.47 7.51 -7.93
C LEU A 268 10.57 8.56 -8.61
N PHE A 269 9.27 8.57 -8.27
CA PHE A 269 8.23 9.41 -8.88
C PHE A 269 8.60 10.89 -8.94
N TRP A 270 9.16 11.45 -7.87
CA TRP A 270 9.60 12.85 -7.85
C TRP A 270 10.74 13.14 -8.83
N THR A 271 11.67 12.20 -9.00
CA THR A 271 12.85 12.42 -9.83
C THR A 271 12.57 12.27 -11.33
N ILE A 272 11.58 11.45 -11.69
CA ILE A 272 11.17 11.19 -13.08
C ILE A 272 10.18 12.22 -13.61
N MET A 273 9.91 13.28 -12.85
CA MET A 273 9.16 14.45 -13.31
C MET A 273 10.06 15.70 -13.33
N SER A 274 9.73 16.68 -14.16
CA SER A 274 10.45 17.95 -14.25
C SER A 274 9.58 19.05 -14.88
N PRO A 275 9.75 20.32 -14.47
CA PRO A 275 9.15 21.47 -15.16
C PRO A 275 9.60 21.61 -16.63
N GLN A 276 10.75 21.06 -17.00
CA GLN A 276 11.24 21.01 -18.39
C GLN A 276 11.09 19.60 -18.99
N GLY A 277 10.18 18.79 -18.43
CA GLY A 277 9.90 17.44 -18.90
C GLY A 277 9.09 17.39 -20.20
N GLY A 278 8.55 16.20 -20.48
CA GLY A 278 7.78 15.92 -21.68
C GLY A 278 8.65 15.49 -22.86
N GLY A 279 8.06 15.46 -24.06
CA GLY A 279 8.75 15.00 -25.26
C GLY A 279 8.99 13.49 -25.28
N ARG A 280 10.18 13.07 -25.73
CA ARG A 280 10.58 11.66 -25.94
C ARG A 280 11.99 11.41 -25.40
N PRO A 281 12.32 10.18 -24.97
CA PRO A 281 13.70 9.82 -24.67
C PRO A 281 14.53 9.80 -25.96
N THR A 282 15.84 9.82 -25.82
CA THR A 282 16.79 9.71 -26.93
C THR A 282 17.82 8.61 -26.63
N GLY A 283 18.69 8.32 -27.60
CA GLY A 283 19.82 7.41 -27.41
C GLY A 283 19.41 5.98 -27.02
N ALA A 284 20.16 5.38 -26.10
CA ALA A 284 20.06 3.96 -25.76
C ALA A 284 18.67 3.56 -25.23
N LEU A 285 18.04 4.41 -24.43
CA LEU A 285 16.70 4.15 -23.91
C LEU A 285 15.65 4.12 -25.03
N LEU A 286 15.69 5.06 -25.97
CA LEU A 286 14.76 5.06 -27.11
C LEU A 286 14.94 3.82 -27.98
N ALA A 287 16.19 3.41 -28.23
CA ALA A 287 16.49 2.20 -28.99
C ALA A 287 15.95 0.95 -28.28
N GLU A 288 16.10 0.86 -26.96
CA GLU A 288 15.56 -0.26 -26.18
C GLU A 288 14.03 -0.28 -26.14
N ILE A 289 13.39 0.88 -26.01
CA ILE A 289 11.93 1.00 -26.15
C ILE A 289 11.48 0.48 -27.52
N GLY A 290 12.21 0.83 -28.59
CA GLY A 290 11.95 0.32 -29.94
C GLY A 290 12.09 -1.21 -30.03
N ARG A 291 13.07 -1.81 -29.35
CA ARG A 291 13.23 -3.27 -29.31
C ARG A 291 12.11 -3.97 -28.53
N SER A 292 11.76 -3.44 -27.36
CA SER A 292 10.82 -4.09 -26.43
C SER A 292 9.36 -3.89 -26.82
N PHE A 293 9.01 -2.74 -27.41
CA PHE A 293 7.62 -2.37 -27.70
C PHE A 293 7.35 -2.04 -29.18
N GLY A 294 8.37 -2.16 -30.03
CA GLY A 294 8.30 -1.83 -31.46
C GLY A 294 8.49 -0.33 -31.77
N SER A 295 7.90 0.57 -30.97
CA SER A 295 8.10 2.01 -31.11
C SER A 295 7.79 2.77 -29.81
N PHE A 296 8.24 4.02 -29.72
CA PHE A 296 7.87 4.88 -28.60
C PHE A 296 6.36 5.11 -28.49
N ASP A 297 5.66 5.24 -29.63
CA ASP A 297 4.21 5.47 -29.62
C ASP A 297 3.44 4.21 -29.19
N ALA A 298 3.92 3.02 -29.56
CA ALA A 298 3.37 1.76 -29.08
C ALA A 298 3.60 1.58 -27.57
N PHE A 299 4.81 1.88 -27.09
CA PHE A 299 5.14 1.91 -25.66
C PHE A 299 4.23 2.88 -24.90
N LYS A 300 4.14 4.14 -25.35
CA LYS A 300 3.34 5.18 -24.69
C LYS A 300 1.87 4.77 -24.63
N ARG A 301 1.33 4.16 -25.70
CA ARG A 301 -0.03 3.63 -25.72
C ARG A 301 -0.21 2.52 -24.69
N GLN A 302 0.63 1.48 -24.71
CA GLN A 302 0.54 0.38 -23.76
C GLN A 302 0.67 0.86 -22.31
N PHE A 303 1.63 1.74 -22.02
CA PHE A 303 1.84 2.28 -20.68
C PHE A 303 0.62 3.08 -20.19
N SER A 304 0.05 3.92 -21.06
CA SER A 304 -1.14 4.72 -20.71
C SER A 304 -2.37 3.84 -20.45
N GLU A 305 -2.60 2.84 -21.30
CA GLU A 305 -3.71 1.88 -21.12
C GLU A 305 -3.53 1.04 -19.85
N ALA A 306 -2.30 0.64 -19.53
CA ALA A 306 -1.98 -0.07 -18.29
C ALA A 306 -2.27 0.81 -17.06
N ALA A 307 -1.84 2.08 -17.09
CA ALA A 307 -2.08 3.04 -16.01
C ALA A 307 -3.59 3.31 -15.79
N GLU A 308 -4.35 3.44 -16.88
CA GLU A 308 -5.79 3.68 -16.79
C GLU A 308 -6.53 2.50 -16.15
N LYS A 309 -6.09 1.27 -16.44
CA LYS A 309 -6.74 0.01 -16.02
C LYS A 309 -6.24 -0.58 -14.70
N VAL A 310 -5.36 0.11 -13.96
CA VAL A 310 -5.00 -0.32 -12.61
C VAL A 310 -6.26 -0.42 -11.75
N GLU A 311 -6.48 -1.58 -11.13
CA GLU A 311 -7.60 -1.83 -10.24
C GLU A 311 -7.32 -1.22 -8.85
N GLY A 312 -8.23 -0.35 -8.37
CA GLY A 312 -8.03 0.37 -7.11
C GLY A 312 -6.89 1.39 -7.17
N GLY A 313 -6.12 1.47 -6.08
CA GLY A 313 -4.91 2.30 -5.97
C GLY A 313 -3.66 1.52 -6.37
N GLY A 314 -2.81 2.12 -7.19
CA GLY A 314 -1.63 1.44 -7.71
C GLY A 314 -0.80 2.27 -8.69
N TRP A 315 -0.02 1.58 -9.54
CA TRP A 315 0.99 2.18 -10.39
C TRP A 315 1.07 1.50 -11.75
N ALA A 316 1.39 2.26 -12.79
CA ALA A 316 2.01 1.71 -14.00
C ALA A 316 3.52 1.92 -13.93
N ILE A 317 4.30 0.86 -14.19
CA ILE A 317 5.76 0.89 -13.99
C ILE A 317 6.45 0.29 -15.21
N LEU A 318 7.29 1.10 -15.88
CA LEU A 318 8.27 0.64 -16.84
C LEU A 318 9.47 0.12 -16.05
N VAL A 319 9.82 -1.13 -16.26
CA VAL A 319 10.93 -1.78 -15.57
C VAL A 319 11.98 -2.27 -16.56
N TRP A 320 13.23 -2.33 -16.12
CA TRP A 320 14.22 -3.23 -16.71
C TRP A 320 14.08 -4.59 -16.04
N SER A 321 13.92 -5.66 -16.82
CA SER A 321 13.96 -7.03 -16.31
C SER A 321 15.35 -7.62 -16.58
N PRO A 322 16.21 -7.77 -15.56
CA PRO A 322 17.59 -8.23 -15.77
C PRO A 322 17.67 -9.67 -16.27
N ARG A 323 16.66 -10.51 -16.01
CA ARG A 323 16.60 -11.90 -16.50
C ARG A 323 16.27 -11.96 -17.98
N SER A 324 15.21 -11.26 -18.38
CA SER A 324 14.76 -11.27 -19.78
C SER A 324 15.54 -10.28 -20.64
N ARG A 325 16.32 -9.38 -20.02
CA ARG A 325 17.18 -8.36 -20.65
C ARG A 325 16.40 -7.47 -21.61
N ARG A 326 15.19 -7.08 -21.21
CA ARG A 326 14.30 -6.19 -21.96
C ARG A 326 13.52 -5.29 -21.00
N LEU A 327 12.82 -4.33 -21.58
CA LEU A 327 11.85 -3.52 -20.86
C LEU A 327 10.50 -4.25 -20.77
N GLU A 328 9.84 -4.09 -19.62
CA GLU A 328 8.48 -4.60 -19.38
C GLU A 328 7.63 -3.50 -18.74
N ILE A 329 6.30 -3.62 -18.86
CA ILE A 329 5.35 -2.75 -18.16
C ILE A 329 4.59 -3.60 -17.16
N LEU A 330 4.61 -3.20 -15.89
CA LEU A 330 3.86 -3.82 -14.79
C LEU A 330 2.78 -2.87 -14.29
N THR A 331 1.67 -3.44 -13.82
CA THR A 331 0.61 -2.74 -13.08
C THR A 331 0.68 -3.18 -11.62
N ALA A 332 1.34 -2.39 -10.77
CA ALA A 332 1.43 -2.72 -9.36
C ALA A 332 0.16 -2.27 -8.64
N GLU A 333 -0.46 -3.15 -7.86
CA GLU A 333 -1.54 -2.80 -6.94
C GLU A 333 -0.97 -2.42 -5.57
N LYS A 334 -1.64 -1.49 -4.89
CA LYS A 334 -1.11 -0.83 -3.70
C LYS A 334 0.27 -0.22 -4.01
N HIS A 335 1.34 -0.74 -3.41
CA HIS A 335 2.72 -0.42 -3.79
C HIS A 335 3.55 -1.67 -4.13
N GLN A 336 3.22 -2.82 -3.53
CA GLN A 336 4.03 -4.03 -3.51
C GLN A 336 3.40 -5.22 -4.23
N ASN A 337 2.09 -5.19 -4.52
CA ASN A 337 1.38 -6.29 -5.16
C ASN A 337 1.59 -6.26 -6.67
N LEU A 338 1.47 -7.44 -7.30
CA LEU A 338 1.62 -7.64 -8.76
C LEU A 338 2.98 -7.15 -9.31
N SER A 339 4.01 -7.21 -8.47
CA SER A 339 5.41 -6.97 -8.86
C SER A 339 6.10 -8.27 -9.28
N GLN A 340 7.14 -8.14 -10.10
CA GLN A 340 8.11 -9.21 -10.32
C GLN A 340 9.31 -8.92 -9.42
N TRP A 341 9.74 -9.89 -8.61
CA TRP A 341 10.99 -9.77 -7.87
C TRP A 341 12.15 -9.64 -8.86
N ASP A 342 13.18 -8.86 -8.50
CA ASP A 342 14.42 -8.67 -9.28
C ASP A 342 14.35 -7.66 -10.45
N VAL A 343 13.17 -7.09 -10.75
CA VAL A 343 13.07 -6.02 -11.75
C VAL A 343 13.48 -4.67 -11.19
N ILE A 344 13.95 -3.77 -12.07
CA ILE A 344 14.38 -2.41 -11.68
C ILE A 344 13.40 -1.39 -12.27
N PRO A 345 12.57 -0.70 -11.45
CA PRO A 345 11.71 0.39 -11.91
C PRO A 345 12.52 1.52 -12.53
N LEU A 346 12.08 2.03 -13.69
CA LEU A 346 12.73 3.11 -14.44
C LEU A 346 11.84 4.36 -14.53
N LEU A 347 10.56 4.15 -14.81
CA LEU A 347 9.52 5.17 -14.91
C LEU A 347 8.28 4.61 -14.22
N ALA A 348 7.75 5.30 -13.23
CA ALA A 348 6.57 4.89 -12.47
C ALA A 348 5.53 6.01 -12.52
N LEU A 349 4.27 5.66 -12.73
CA LEU A 349 3.15 6.59 -12.69
C LEU A 349 2.22 6.18 -11.56
N ASP A 350 2.12 7.03 -10.53
CA ASP A 350 1.17 6.87 -9.44
C ASP A 350 -0.26 7.11 -9.97
N VAL A 351 -1.13 6.12 -9.86
CA VAL A 351 -2.55 6.23 -10.20
C VAL A 351 -3.46 5.93 -9.00
N TRP A 352 -2.92 6.04 -7.79
CA TRP A 352 -3.75 6.24 -6.60
C TRP A 352 -4.54 7.54 -6.75
N GLU A 353 -5.78 7.56 -6.25
CA GLU A 353 -6.65 8.74 -6.39
C GLU A 353 -6.00 9.98 -5.73
N HIS A 354 -5.25 9.83 -4.63
CA HIS A 354 -4.53 10.95 -4.02
C HIS A 354 -3.56 11.68 -4.97
N ALA A 355 -3.09 11.05 -6.04
CA ALA A 355 -2.09 11.60 -6.95
C ALA A 355 -2.64 12.56 -8.00
N TYR A 356 -3.97 12.57 -8.19
CA TYR A 356 -4.59 13.36 -9.27
C TYR A 356 -5.97 13.91 -8.95
N TYR A 357 -6.65 13.35 -7.95
CA TYR A 357 -8.08 13.56 -7.81
C TYR A 357 -8.41 15.02 -7.50
N LEU A 358 -7.59 15.75 -6.73
CA LEU A 358 -7.81 17.18 -6.47
C LEU A 358 -7.89 18.07 -7.73
N LYS A 359 -7.29 17.66 -8.86
CA LYS A 359 -7.31 18.43 -10.12
C LYS A 359 -8.14 17.77 -11.21
N HIS A 360 -7.97 16.47 -11.40
CA HIS A 360 -8.58 15.73 -12.49
C HIS A 360 -9.86 14.99 -12.08
N GLN A 361 -10.18 14.93 -10.79
CA GLN A 361 -11.33 14.20 -10.25
C GLN A 361 -11.34 12.74 -10.75
N ASN A 362 -12.49 12.22 -11.18
CA ASN A 362 -12.62 10.87 -11.73
C ASN A 362 -11.96 10.69 -13.12
N LYS A 363 -11.37 11.73 -13.72
CA LYS A 363 -10.79 11.69 -15.07
C LYS A 363 -9.34 11.25 -15.07
N ARG A 364 -9.08 10.01 -14.61
CA ARG A 364 -7.72 9.41 -14.58
C ARG A 364 -7.02 9.51 -15.95
N GLY A 365 -7.74 9.29 -17.05
CA GLY A 365 -7.18 9.42 -18.40
C GLY A 365 -6.64 10.82 -18.73
N ASP A 366 -7.25 11.89 -18.20
CA ASP A 366 -6.76 13.25 -18.42
C ASP A 366 -5.51 13.54 -17.58
N TYR A 367 -5.46 13.01 -16.35
CA TYR A 367 -4.24 13.03 -15.54
C TYR A 367 -3.07 12.33 -16.24
N ILE A 368 -3.28 11.12 -16.79
CA ILE A 368 -2.23 10.38 -17.52
C ILE A 368 -1.72 11.20 -18.71
N LYS A 369 -2.62 11.85 -19.47
CA LYS A 369 -2.24 12.72 -20.60
C LYS A 369 -1.40 13.92 -20.16
N ASP A 370 -1.74 14.53 -19.03
CA ASP A 370 -1.01 15.67 -18.47
C ASP A 370 0.33 15.26 -17.87
N TRP A 371 0.39 14.13 -17.16
CA TRP A 371 1.63 13.59 -16.60
C TRP A 371 2.70 13.35 -17.68
N TRP A 372 2.31 12.88 -18.87
CA TRP A 372 3.23 12.72 -20.00
C TRP A 372 3.97 14.02 -20.41
N LYS A 373 3.44 15.20 -20.05
CA LYS A 373 4.04 16.50 -20.36
C LYS A 373 5.13 16.90 -19.37
N VAL A 374 5.24 16.22 -18.23
CA VAL A 374 6.25 16.50 -17.20
C VAL A 374 7.28 15.38 -17.03
N VAL A 375 7.20 14.29 -17.80
CA VAL A 375 8.15 13.18 -17.70
C VAL A 375 9.59 13.65 -17.97
N ASN A 376 10.49 13.41 -17.02
CA ASN A 376 11.91 13.71 -17.10
C ASN A 376 12.68 12.55 -17.73
N TRP A 377 12.71 12.51 -19.06
CA TRP A 377 13.41 11.45 -19.80
C TRP A 377 14.91 11.36 -19.53
N ARG A 378 15.55 12.45 -19.09
CA ARG A 378 16.96 12.43 -18.70
C ARG A 378 17.16 11.52 -17.50
N GLN A 379 16.37 11.69 -16.45
CA GLN A 379 16.44 10.84 -15.26
C GLN A 379 16.13 9.38 -15.58
N VAL A 380 15.10 9.12 -16.40
CA VAL A 380 14.75 7.76 -16.82
C VAL A 380 15.90 7.11 -17.61
N SER A 381 16.57 7.89 -18.47
CA SER A 381 17.71 7.42 -19.26
C SER A 381 18.94 7.14 -18.40
N GLU A 382 19.25 7.99 -17.43
CA GLU A 382 20.34 7.79 -16.45
C GLU A 382 20.09 6.51 -15.63
N ARG A 383 18.85 6.31 -15.17
CA ARG A 383 18.45 5.12 -14.42
C ARG A 383 18.51 3.85 -15.29
N TYR A 384 18.08 3.92 -16.55
CA TYR A 384 18.23 2.83 -17.51
C TYR A 384 19.70 2.46 -17.77
N ALA A 385 20.58 3.46 -17.92
CA ALA A 385 22.00 3.24 -18.14
C ALA A 385 22.68 2.54 -16.95
N ALA A 386 22.20 2.76 -15.73
CA ALA A 386 22.62 2.00 -14.56
C ALA A 386 22.01 0.59 -14.54
N ALA A 387 20.68 0.49 -14.71
CA ALA A 387 19.93 -0.76 -14.61
C ALA A 387 20.35 -1.81 -15.66
N SER A 388 20.58 -1.38 -16.91
CA SER A 388 20.95 -2.26 -18.03
C SER A 388 22.30 -2.94 -17.89
N LYS A 389 23.15 -2.49 -16.94
CA LYS A 389 24.39 -3.19 -16.58
C LYS A 389 24.13 -4.46 -15.76
N LEU A 390 22.96 -4.55 -15.10
CA LEU A 390 22.54 -5.75 -14.40
C LEU A 390 21.88 -6.70 -15.39
N ALA A 391 22.53 -7.83 -15.64
CA ALA A 391 22.03 -8.88 -16.52
C ALA A 391 22.22 -10.23 -15.84
N TRP A 392 21.12 -10.84 -15.42
CA TRP A 392 21.14 -12.18 -14.86
C TRP A 392 21.21 -13.22 -15.98
N GLN A 393 21.48 -14.46 -15.58
CA GLN A 393 21.31 -15.58 -16.47
C GLN A 393 19.81 -15.77 -16.76
N PRO A 394 19.41 -15.85 -18.05
CA PRO A 394 18.04 -16.15 -18.42
C PRO A 394 17.82 -17.67 -18.23
N TYR A 395 17.10 -18.06 -17.19
CA TYR A 395 16.57 -19.41 -17.01
C TYR A 395 15.16 -19.35 -16.48
#